data_AF-A6GK01-F1
#
_entry.id   AF-A6GK01-F1
#
_cell.length_a   1.000
_cell.length_b   1.000
_cell.length_c   1.000
_cell.angle_alpha   90.00
_cell.angle_beta   90.00
_cell.angle_gamma   90.00
#
_symmetry.space_group_name_H-M   'P 1'
#
loop_
_entity.id
_entity.type
_entity.pdbx_description
1 polymer ?
#
loop_
_entity_poly.entity_id
_entity_poly.type
_entity_poly.pdbx_seq_one_letter_code
_entity_poly.pdbx_strand_id
1 'polypeptide(L)'
;MLTHGPRSLAALACSSALLLGACGGDDGGDAPGADEQSEDAGETEPEPETGADTSSGESTETPPSCGGTFEVSGPVGAPGYIYVDDRFTGVEAPGALTLALGSEHTIAVAERAIPGVDGHYFERTLVIEDSLCELTLDPGERVGPKTWRALWVGVGQAQAPVDGQTCTSQASGAELDAAFADFEWSLDEHFARYTHGTLDWEVVRQDLAGPVALSGAEDFFELRPGDLGEVWAAVEPGDYDVIVAAWKSRGSGCTIPGNYFGLGWSPQGETKQSGFVTIKFDTDDIASTIAWHHENDPGVWIHEWLHTIGEAFYPNLGAPMPSPGGDGLIVHGAGNYGYNPPWMVWYEHFVSGRVDEGGGEYSGINPTSFAACTVRDFAVGACSGL
;
A
#
# COMPACT_ATOMS: atom_id res chain seq x y z
N MET A 1 43.67 1.16 14.14
CA MET A 1 43.15 -0.23 14.22
C MET A 1 41.77 -0.18 14.87
N LEU A 2 40.74 0.05 14.08
CA LEU A 2 39.35 -0.28 14.39
C LEU A 2 38.76 -0.71 13.06
N THR A 3 38.54 -2.01 12.92
CA THR A 3 38.01 -2.68 11.73
C THR A 3 36.50 -2.52 11.71
N HIS A 4 35.96 -1.85 10.71
CA HIS A 4 34.54 -1.96 10.36
C HIS A 4 34.36 -3.28 9.61
N GLY A 5 33.59 -4.19 10.23
CA GLY A 5 33.15 -5.43 9.59
C GLY A 5 32.07 -5.15 8.53
N PRO A 6 31.90 -6.04 7.54
CA PRO A 6 30.91 -5.86 6.50
C PRO A 6 29.52 -6.11 7.08
N ARG A 7 28.60 -5.16 6.89
CA ARG A 7 27.16 -5.41 7.04
C ARG A 7 26.72 -6.24 5.84
N SER A 8 26.20 -7.42 6.12
CA SER A 8 25.65 -8.36 5.12
C SER A 8 24.33 -7.82 4.60
N LEU A 9 24.27 -7.43 3.33
CA LEU A 9 23.03 -7.26 2.57
C LEU A 9 22.54 -8.68 2.22
N ALA A 10 21.50 -9.16 2.88
CA ALA A 10 20.88 -10.43 2.55
C ALA A 10 19.73 -10.16 1.57
N ALA A 11 19.96 -10.37 0.28
CA ALA A 11 18.88 -10.62 -0.66
C ALA A 11 18.43 -12.07 -0.45
N LEU A 12 17.19 -12.27 0.01
CA LEU A 12 16.59 -13.60 0.16
C LEU A 12 15.52 -13.82 -0.90
N ALA A 13 15.55 -15.01 -1.48
CA ALA A 13 14.73 -15.41 -2.60
C ALA A 13 13.46 -16.13 -2.15
N CYS A 14 12.31 -15.74 -2.73
CA CYS A 14 11.02 -16.37 -2.46
C CYS A 14 10.81 -17.64 -3.31
N SER A 15 10.99 -18.82 -2.71
CA SER A 15 10.61 -20.08 -3.35
C SER A 15 9.12 -20.34 -3.16
N SER A 16 8.33 -20.17 -4.22
CA SER A 16 6.92 -20.59 -4.26
C SER A 16 6.82 -22.11 -4.16
N ALA A 17 6.83 -22.64 -2.93
CA ALA A 17 6.57 -24.04 -2.64
C ALA A 17 5.27 -24.13 -1.84
N LEU A 18 4.17 -24.49 -2.54
CA LEU A 18 2.89 -25.11 -2.12
C LEU A 18 1.78 -24.54 -3.03
N LEU A 19 0.98 -25.29 -3.81
CA LEU A 19 0.85 -26.72 -4.08
C LEU A 19 -0.05 -26.87 -5.32
N LEU A 20 0.38 -27.68 -6.30
CA LEU A 20 -0.44 -28.19 -7.40
C LEU A 20 -1.62 -29.02 -6.85
N GLY A 21 -2.85 -28.56 -7.10
CA GLY A 21 -4.09 -29.28 -6.81
C GLY A 21 -5.07 -29.14 -7.97
N ALA A 22 -5.36 -30.25 -8.64
CA ALA A 22 -6.13 -30.33 -9.87
C ALA A 22 -7.58 -29.83 -9.77
N CYS A 23 -8.01 -28.99 -10.72
CA CYS A 23 -9.42 -28.77 -11.03
C CYS A 23 -9.78 -29.49 -12.33
N GLY A 24 -10.57 -30.56 -12.20
CA GLY A 24 -11.38 -31.10 -13.30
C GLY A 24 -12.64 -30.23 -13.45
N GLY A 25 -13.04 -29.98 -14.70
CA GLY A 25 -14.13 -29.07 -15.05
C GLY A 25 -15.54 -29.62 -14.79
N ASP A 26 -16.54 -28.78 -15.05
CA ASP A 26 -17.48 -28.96 -16.17
C ASP A 26 -18.35 -27.70 -16.33
N ASP A 27 -18.94 -27.60 -17.51
CA ASP A 27 -19.62 -26.48 -18.16
C ASP A 27 -20.92 -25.97 -17.50
N GLY A 28 -21.24 -24.69 -17.82
CA GLY A 28 -22.56 -24.32 -18.32
C GLY A 28 -23.48 -23.54 -17.37
N GLY A 29 -23.96 -22.39 -17.83
CA GLY A 29 -25.11 -21.72 -17.20
C GLY A 29 -25.39 -20.32 -17.72
N ASP A 30 -26.43 -20.21 -18.53
CA ASP A 30 -26.94 -19.03 -19.24
C ASP A 30 -27.31 -17.81 -18.37
N ALA A 31 -27.20 -16.62 -18.98
CA ALA A 31 -27.95 -15.42 -18.62
C ALA A 31 -29.42 -15.52 -19.12
N PRO A 32 -30.38 -14.86 -18.46
CA PRO A 32 -30.89 -13.55 -18.95
C PRO A 32 -31.24 -12.61 -17.76
N GLY A 33 -31.30 -11.28 -17.87
CA GLY A 33 -32.08 -10.43 -18.79
C GLY A 33 -33.35 -9.89 -18.09
N ALA A 34 -33.68 -8.61 -18.31
CA ALA A 34 -34.89 -7.81 -17.96
C ALA A 34 -34.60 -6.69 -16.94
N ASP A 35 -34.71 -5.40 -17.25
CA ASP A 35 -35.82 -4.55 -17.77
C ASP A 35 -36.63 -3.84 -16.66
N GLU A 36 -36.65 -2.50 -16.81
CA GLU A 36 -37.73 -1.52 -16.58
C GLU A 36 -38.42 -1.33 -15.21
N GLN A 37 -38.39 -0.06 -14.75
CA GLN A 37 -39.52 0.82 -14.31
C GLN A 37 -38.94 1.95 -13.42
N SER A 38 -38.97 3.26 -13.74
CA SER A 38 -40.04 4.24 -13.99
C SER A 38 -41.04 4.44 -12.85
N GLU A 39 -41.08 5.65 -12.27
CA GLU A 39 -42.19 6.40 -11.64
C GLU A 39 -41.55 7.47 -10.72
N ASP A 40 -41.58 8.77 -11.00
CA ASP A 40 -42.68 9.76 -11.09
C ASP A 40 -43.31 10.20 -9.75
N ALA A 41 -43.54 11.51 -9.70
CA ALA A 41 -44.42 12.30 -8.85
C ALA A 41 -44.00 12.69 -7.42
N GLY A 42 -44.06 14.00 -7.15
CA GLY A 42 -44.34 14.48 -5.79
C GLY A 42 -43.96 15.92 -5.42
N GLU A 43 -44.20 16.92 -6.28
CA GLU A 43 -44.19 18.32 -5.84
C GLU A 43 -45.39 18.61 -4.92
N THR A 44 -45.12 19.13 -3.72
CA THR A 44 -46.12 19.90 -2.94
C THR A 44 -45.42 21.00 -2.17
N GLU A 45 -45.61 22.24 -2.61
CA GLU A 45 -45.40 23.45 -1.81
C GLU A 45 -46.58 23.64 -0.84
N PRO A 46 -46.31 24.10 0.40
CA PRO A 46 -47.30 24.86 1.15
C PRO A 46 -46.87 26.32 1.38
N GLU A 47 -47.89 27.17 1.33
CA GLU A 47 -47.93 28.63 1.52
C GLU A 47 -47.42 29.12 2.90
N PRO A 48 -47.16 30.45 3.05
CA PRO A 48 -46.52 31.02 4.23
C PRO A 48 -47.54 31.39 5.31
N GLU A 49 -47.38 30.85 6.52
CA GLU A 49 -48.10 31.32 7.70
C GLU A 49 -47.31 32.36 8.50
N THR A 50 -48.02 33.42 8.83
CA THR A 50 -47.60 34.60 9.58
C THR A 50 -47.69 34.39 11.10
N GLY A 51 -46.63 34.76 11.82
CA GLY A 51 -46.71 35.49 13.09
C GLY A 51 -46.76 34.70 14.40
N ALA A 52 -45.70 34.84 15.21
CA ALA A 52 -45.73 34.90 16.69
C ALA A 52 -44.30 35.21 17.18
N ASP A 53 -44.06 36.42 17.67
CA ASP A 53 -43.95 36.73 19.12
C ASP A 53 -42.73 36.06 19.79
N THR A 54 -41.56 36.68 19.58
CA THR A 54 -40.28 36.27 20.15
C THR A 54 -40.16 36.75 21.61
N SER A 55 -40.63 35.92 22.53
CA SER A 55 -40.22 35.96 23.94
C SER A 55 -38.95 35.12 24.10
N SER A 56 -37.78 35.71 23.92
CA SER A 56 -36.48 35.08 24.18
C SER A 56 -36.24 34.94 25.68
N GLY A 57 -36.74 33.86 26.27
CA GLY A 57 -36.25 33.37 27.55
C GLY A 57 -34.91 32.66 27.31
N GLU A 58 -33.81 33.30 27.68
CA GLU A 58 -32.48 32.65 27.77
C GLU A 58 -32.58 31.49 28.77
N SER A 59 -32.76 30.27 28.25
CA SER A 59 -32.60 29.06 29.03
C SER A 59 -31.11 28.83 29.22
N THR A 60 -30.62 29.04 30.44
CA THR A 60 -29.26 28.66 30.87
C THR A 60 -29.21 27.16 31.13
N GLU A 61 -29.42 26.34 30.09
CA GLU A 61 -29.15 24.91 30.19
C GLU A 61 -27.64 24.70 30.20
N THR A 62 -27.14 24.17 31.31
CA THR A 62 -25.75 23.70 31.41
C THR A 62 -25.52 22.65 30.33
N PRO A 63 -24.45 22.75 29.52
CA PRO A 63 -24.12 21.73 28.53
C PRO A 63 -24.04 20.34 29.17
N PRO A 64 -24.45 19.28 28.46
CA PRO A 64 -24.24 17.91 28.94
C PRO A 64 -22.75 17.67 29.19
N SER A 65 -22.44 17.06 30.34
CA SER A 65 -21.10 16.60 30.69
C SER A 65 -20.95 15.17 30.20
N CYS A 66 -19.89 14.94 29.41
CA CYS A 66 -19.60 13.67 28.78
C CYS A 66 -18.33 12.99 29.34
N GLY A 67 -17.65 13.64 30.30
CA GLY A 67 -16.61 12.99 31.11
C GLY A 67 -15.40 12.50 30.32
N GLY A 68 -15.18 13.05 29.12
CA GLY A 68 -14.11 12.64 28.19
C GLY A 68 -14.48 11.45 27.30
N THR A 69 -15.70 10.93 27.39
CA THR A 69 -16.24 9.92 26.46
C THR A 69 -17.12 10.59 25.41
N PHE A 70 -16.82 10.39 24.13
CA PHE A 70 -17.55 11.01 23.03
C PHE A 70 -17.62 10.10 21.80
N GLU A 71 -18.65 10.29 20.98
CA GLU A 71 -18.79 9.59 19.71
C GLU A 71 -17.97 10.29 18.62
N VAL A 72 -17.19 9.52 17.86
CA VAL A 72 -16.41 10.00 16.71
C VAL A 72 -17.03 9.45 15.44
N SER A 73 -17.23 10.32 14.44
CA SER A 73 -17.69 9.93 13.10
C SER A 73 -16.92 10.67 12.01
N GLY A 74 -16.80 10.02 10.85
CA GLY A 74 -16.29 10.67 9.64
C GLY A 74 -17.37 11.54 8.97
N PRO A 75 -17.00 12.27 7.91
CA PRO A 75 -17.96 13.04 7.15
C PRO A 75 -19.12 12.15 6.66
N VAL A 76 -20.35 12.66 6.75
CA VAL A 76 -21.56 11.98 6.26
C VAL A 76 -21.83 10.61 6.94
N GLY A 77 -21.15 10.31 8.06
CA GLY A 77 -21.35 9.06 8.82
C GLY A 77 -20.85 7.80 8.11
N ALA A 78 -19.92 7.94 7.16
CA ALA A 78 -19.33 6.79 6.48
C ALA A 78 -18.58 5.86 7.46
N PRO A 79 -18.67 4.52 7.28
CA PRO A 79 -17.93 3.59 8.13
C PRO A 79 -16.43 3.76 7.92
N GLY A 80 -15.66 3.72 9.01
CA GLY A 80 -14.22 3.93 8.95
C GLY A 80 -13.47 3.40 10.17
N TYR A 81 -12.20 3.72 10.26
CA TYR A 81 -11.29 3.33 11.34
C TYR A 81 -10.84 4.57 12.09
N ILE A 82 -10.95 4.56 13.42
CA ILE A 82 -10.61 5.72 14.24
C ILE A 82 -9.16 5.62 14.71
N TYR A 83 -8.41 6.70 14.50
CA TYR A 83 -7.03 6.87 14.95
C TYR A 83 -6.94 7.99 15.98
N VAL A 84 -6.05 7.84 16.95
CA VAL A 84 -5.67 8.88 17.91
C VAL A 84 -4.16 8.95 17.94
N ASP A 85 -3.62 10.15 17.72
CA ASP A 85 -2.18 10.41 17.68
C ASP A 85 -1.45 9.38 16.78
N ASP A 86 -1.95 9.25 15.55
CA ASP A 86 -1.46 8.36 14.48
C ASP A 86 -1.53 6.85 14.78
N ARG A 87 -2.26 6.45 15.81
CA ARG A 87 -2.45 5.04 16.19
C ARG A 87 -3.89 4.61 16.04
N PHE A 88 -4.09 3.48 15.36
CA PHE A 88 -5.41 2.87 15.30
C PHE A 88 -5.88 2.47 16.70
N THR A 89 -7.13 2.78 17.01
CA THR A 89 -7.71 2.59 18.35
C THR A 89 -8.35 1.21 18.55
N GLY A 90 -8.55 0.44 17.48
CA GLY A 90 -9.41 -0.73 17.50
C GLY A 90 -10.91 -0.41 17.35
N VAL A 91 -11.27 0.86 17.21
CA VAL A 91 -12.66 1.33 17.13
C VAL A 91 -12.99 1.75 15.70
N GLU A 92 -14.17 1.33 15.22
CA GLU A 92 -14.71 1.75 13.93
C GLU A 92 -15.60 2.99 14.09
N ALA A 93 -15.59 3.87 13.09
CA ALA A 93 -16.48 5.03 13.02
C ALA A 93 -17.84 4.62 12.38
N PRO A 94 -18.99 5.16 12.85
CA PRO A 94 -19.14 5.92 14.09
C PRO A 94 -18.87 5.04 15.32
N GLY A 95 -18.14 5.58 16.31
CA GLY A 95 -17.74 4.82 17.50
C GLY A 95 -17.31 5.70 18.66
N ALA A 96 -17.44 5.17 19.88
CA ALA A 96 -17.12 5.91 21.10
C ALA A 96 -15.64 5.81 21.46
N LEU A 97 -15.01 6.95 21.76
CA LEU A 97 -13.68 7.04 22.37
C LEU A 97 -13.78 7.54 23.80
N THR A 98 -12.76 7.27 24.61
CA THR A 98 -12.58 7.88 25.93
C THR A 98 -11.15 8.37 26.06
N LEU A 99 -10.98 9.69 26.20
CA LEU A 99 -9.70 10.35 26.33
C LEU A 99 -9.66 11.21 27.60
N ALA A 100 -8.46 11.56 28.06
CA ALA A 100 -8.29 12.37 29.25
C ALA A 100 -8.76 13.80 29.01
N LEU A 101 -9.46 14.40 29.98
CA LEU A 101 -9.87 15.79 29.90
C LEU A 101 -8.65 16.72 29.98
N GLY A 102 -8.65 17.76 29.13
CA GLY A 102 -7.62 18.80 29.08
C GLY A 102 -6.34 18.40 28.34
N SER A 103 -6.26 17.20 27.75
CA SER A 103 -5.16 16.84 26.83
C SER A 103 -5.51 17.20 25.39
N GLU A 104 -4.48 17.59 24.63
CA GLU A 104 -4.55 17.79 23.18
C GLU A 104 -4.28 16.46 22.48
N HIS A 105 -5.09 16.14 21.47
CA HIS A 105 -4.96 14.93 20.66
C HIS A 105 -5.28 15.25 19.20
N THR A 106 -4.64 14.53 18.28
CA THR A 106 -5.08 14.44 16.89
C THR A 106 -5.98 13.24 16.74
N ILE A 107 -7.24 13.47 16.38
CA ILE A 107 -8.24 12.42 16.14
C ILE A 107 -8.51 12.36 14.66
N ALA A 108 -8.44 11.16 14.09
CA ALA A 108 -8.64 10.94 12.68
C ALA A 108 -9.58 9.79 12.38
N VAL A 109 -10.22 9.85 11.22
CA VAL A 109 -11.06 8.77 10.66
C VAL A 109 -10.54 8.44 9.27
N ALA A 110 -10.16 7.18 9.08
CA ALA A 110 -9.89 6.62 7.76
C ALA A 110 -11.15 5.92 7.26
N GLU A 111 -11.84 6.51 6.29
CA GLU A 111 -13.02 5.91 5.68
C GLU A 111 -12.67 4.57 5.04
N ARG A 112 -13.52 3.57 5.23
CA ARG A 112 -13.32 2.25 4.64
C ARG A 112 -13.50 2.35 3.13
N ALA A 113 -12.41 2.08 2.40
CA ALA A 113 -12.50 1.95 0.96
C ALA A 113 -13.29 0.69 0.57
N ILE A 114 -14.29 0.87 -0.28
CA ILE A 114 -15.13 -0.20 -0.83
C ILE A 114 -14.94 -0.28 -2.35
N PRO A 115 -15.28 -1.40 -3.01
CA PRO A 115 -15.11 -1.50 -4.46
C PRO A 115 -15.80 -0.33 -5.20
N GLY A 116 -15.01 0.42 -5.97
CA GLY A 116 -15.46 1.59 -6.73
C GLY A 116 -15.60 2.89 -5.93
N VAL A 117 -15.23 2.93 -4.65
CA VAL A 117 -15.21 4.14 -3.83
C VAL A 117 -13.91 4.20 -3.03
N ASP A 118 -13.11 5.21 -3.32
CA ASP A 118 -11.85 5.45 -2.60
C ASP A 118 -12.11 5.81 -1.15
N GLY A 119 -11.26 5.29 -0.26
CA GLY A 119 -11.22 5.76 1.12
C GLY A 119 -10.59 7.15 1.20
N HIS A 120 -11.00 7.91 2.22
CA HIS A 120 -10.40 9.21 2.54
C HIS A 120 -9.98 9.25 3.99
N TYR A 121 -8.95 10.04 4.27
CA TYR A 121 -8.42 10.25 5.61
C TYR A 121 -8.73 11.67 6.07
N PHE A 122 -9.32 11.81 7.26
CA PHE A 122 -9.68 13.10 7.86
C PHE A 122 -9.06 13.20 9.24
N GLU A 123 -8.56 14.37 9.62
CA GLU A 123 -7.93 14.59 10.92
C GLU A 123 -8.28 15.94 11.54
N ARG A 124 -8.45 15.97 12.87
CA ARG A 124 -8.62 17.19 13.65
C ARG A 124 -7.78 17.11 14.92
N THR A 125 -6.98 18.14 15.18
CA THR A 125 -6.32 18.33 16.48
C THR A 125 -7.21 19.19 17.39
N LEU A 126 -7.50 18.70 18.59
CA LEU A 126 -8.29 19.43 19.58
C LEU A 126 -7.90 19.08 21.02
N VAL A 127 -8.25 19.95 21.97
CA VAL A 127 -8.20 19.66 23.40
C VAL A 127 -9.51 19.01 23.82
N ILE A 128 -9.45 17.92 24.57
CA ILE A 128 -10.63 17.18 25.03
C ILE A 128 -11.29 17.92 26.19
N GLU A 129 -12.49 18.43 25.96
CA GLU A 129 -13.28 19.16 26.95
C GLU A 129 -14.38 18.28 27.53
N ASP A 130 -14.83 18.58 28.76
CA ASP A 130 -15.91 17.82 29.41
C ASP A 130 -17.25 17.92 28.67
N SER A 131 -17.44 19.00 27.91
CA SER A 131 -18.62 19.23 27.08
C SER A 131 -18.57 18.58 25.70
N LEU A 132 -17.44 17.94 25.32
CA LEU A 132 -17.35 17.22 24.06
C LEU A 132 -18.06 15.88 24.20
N CYS A 133 -19.22 15.76 23.55
CA CYS A 133 -20.03 14.53 23.53
C CYS A 133 -20.03 13.85 22.15
N GLU A 134 -19.83 14.63 21.09
CA GLU A 134 -19.80 14.17 19.71
C GLU A 134 -18.71 14.94 18.95
N LEU A 135 -17.97 14.22 18.13
CA LEU A 135 -16.98 14.74 17.21
C LEU A 135 -17.29 14.18 15.82
N THR A 136 -17.81 15.04 14.94
CA THR A 136 -17.93 14.74 13.51
C THR A 136 -16.82 15.47 12.79
N LEU A 137 -16.01 14.74 12.02
CA LEU A 137 -15.01 15.34 11.14
C LEU A 137 -15.68 15.95 9.91
N ASP A 138 -15.18 17.10 9.49
CA ASP A 138 -15.72 17.88 8.38
C ASP A 138 -14.97 17.55 7.07
N PRO A 139 -15.62 17.65 5.89
CA PRO A 139 -14.94 17.45 4.61
C PRO A 139 -13.70 18.34 4.39
N GLY A 140 -13.65 19.51 5.04
CA GLY A 140 -12.51 20.43 4.99
C GLY A 140 -11.28 19.96 5.78
N GLU A 141 -11.42 18.87 6.54
CA GLU A 141 -10.38 18.27 7.38
C GLU A 141 -9.74 17.06 6.69
N ARG A 142 -10.04 16.86 5.41
CA ARG A 142 -9.41 15.84 4.59
C ARG A 142 -7.91 16.11 4.50
N VAL A 143 -7.13 15.11 4.87
CA VAL A 143 -5.68 15.09 4.62
C VAL A 143 -5.47 14.86 3.13
N GLY A 144 -4.76 15.78 2.48
CA GLY A 144 -4.43 15.66 1.06
C GLY A 144 -3.42 14.53 0.83
N PRO A 145 -3.51 13.81 -0.30
CA PRO A 145 -2.53 12.79 -0.62
C PRO A 145 -1.16 13.42 -0.82
N LYS A 146 -0.14 12.65 -0.47
CA LYS A 146 1.22 12.94 -0.86
C LYS A 146 1.53 12.22 -2.16
N THR A 147 2.19 12.92 -3.09
CA THR A 147 2.61 12.28 -4.33
C THR A 147 3.79 11.35 -4.02
N TRP A 148 3.71 10.12 -4.52
CA TRP A 148 4.76 9.08 -4.56
C TRP A 148 5.14 8.84 -6.02
N ARG A 149 6.42 8.60 -6.31
CA ARG A 149 6.91 8.51 -7.70
C ARG A 149 7.65 7.23 -7.95
N ALA A 150 7.21 6.50 -8.95
CA ALA A 150 7.80 5.25 -9.39
C ALA A 150 8.46 5.42 -10.75
N LEU A 151 9.67 4.89 -10.90
CA LEU A 151 10.24 4.60 -12.22
C LEU A 151 9.97 3.13 -12.54
N TRP A 152 9.08 2.87 -13.49
CA TRP A 152 8.87 1.52 -14.01
C TRP A 152 9.81 1.24 -15.18
N VAL A 153 10.52 0.11 -15.12
CA VAL A 153 11.54 -0.28 -16.09
C VAL A 153 11.22 -1.62 -16.72
N GLY A 154 10.87 -1.61 -18.01
CA GLY A 154 10.62 -2.82 -18.79
C GLY A 154 11.92 -3.38 -19.35
N VAL A 155 12.30 -4.59 -18.95
CA VAL A 155 13.50 -5.26 -19.48
C VAL A 155 13.10 -6.17 -20.63
N GLY A 156 13.19 -5.65 -21.86
CA GLY A 156 12.83 -6.40 -23.06
C GLY A 156 13.73 -7.62 -23.33
N GLN A 157 14.98 -7.59 -22.85
CA GLN A 157 15.92 -8.70 -23.04
C GLN A 157 16.81 -8.85 -21.81
N ALA A 158 16.79 -10.02 -21.18
CA ALA A 158 17.67 -10.35 -20.06
C ALA A 158 18.64 -11.48 -20.44
N GLN A 159 19.86 -11.43 -19.93
CA GLN A 159 20.93 -12.35 -20.27
C GLN A 159 21.66 -12.85 -19.02
N ALA A 160 21.98 -14.15 -19.01
CA ALA A 160 22.78 -14.77 -17.97
C ALA A 160 23.61 -15.94 -18.54
N PRO A 161 24.80 -16.22 -18.00
CA PRO A 161 25.55 -17.42 -18.34
C PRO A 161 24.92 -18.66 -17.68
N VAL A 162 24.27 -19.51 -18.47
CA VAL A 162 23.65 -20.78 -18.03
C VAL A 162 24.35 -21.92 -18.74
N ASP A 163 24.86 -22.91 -18.00
CA ASP A 163 25.63 -24.05 -18.53
C ASP A 163 26.81 -23.65 -19.45
N GLY A 164 27.46 -22.53 -19.14
CA GLY A 164 28.57 -21.99 -19.92
C GLY A 164 28.18 -21.35 -21.26
N GLN A 165 26.89 -21.18 -21.53
CA GLN A 165 26.35 -20.46 -22.69
C GLN A 165 25.56 -19.22 -22.25
N THR A 166 25.53 -18.18 -23.08
CA THR A 166 24.67 -17.02 -22.81
C THR A 166 23.22 -17.41 -23.08
N CYS A 167 22.45 -17.64 -22.02
CA CYS A 167 21.00 -17.70 -22.11
C CYS A 167 20.45 -16.28 -22.27
N THR A 168 19.47 -16.13 -23.13
CA THR A 168 18.79 -14.86 -23.41
C THR A 168 17.29 -15.12 -23.35
N SER A 169 16.61 -14.43 -22.45
CA SER A 169 15.14 -14.35 -22.45
C SER A 169 14.71 -13.03 -23.08
N GLN A 170 13.53 -13.04 -23.69
CA GLN A 170 13.00 -11.87 -24.40
C GLN A 170 11.51 -11.70 -24.08
N ALA A 171 11.14 -10.49 -23.68
CA ALA A 171 9.78 -10.02 -23.59
C ALA A 171 9.47 -9.15 -24.81
N SER A 172 8.33 -9.39 -25.44
CA SER A 172 7.77 -8.51 -26.46
C SER A 172 7.24 -7.22 -25.84
N GLY A 173 7.05 -6.17 -26.66
CA GLY A 173 6.45 -4.93 -26.19
C GLY A 173 5.05 -5.15 -25.58
N ALA A 174 4.24 -6.02 -26.16
CA ALA A 174 2.91 -6.34 -25.63
C ALA A 174 2.95 -7.04 -24.26
N GLU A 175 3.97 -7.88 -24.02
CA GLU A 175 4.17 -8.50 -22.70
C GLU A 175 4.63 -7.47 -21.66
N LEU A 176 5.50 -6.52 -22.05
CA LEU A 176 5.90 -5.41 -21.17
C LEU A 176 4.71 -4.47 -20.89
N ASP A 177 3.87 -4.20 -21.89
CA ASP A 177 2.63 -3.43 -21.70
C ASP A 177 1.68 -4.12 -20.72
N ALA A 178 1.53 -5.45 -20.83
CA ALA A 178 0.72 -6.23 -19.90
C ALA A 178 1.27 -6.18 -18.46
N ALA A 179 2.58 -6.34 -18.30
CA ALA A 179 3.22 -6.24 -16.98
C ALA A 179 3.11 -4.83 -16.38
N PHE A 180 3.18 -3.78 -17.21
CA PHE A 180 2.98 -2.41 -16.76
C PHE A 180 1.53 -2.16 -16.33
N ALA A 181 0.55 -2.62 -17.11
CA ALA A 181 -0.86 -2.49 -16.78
C ALA A 181 -1.23 -3.24 -15.48
N ASP A 182 -0.59 -4.39 -15.22
CA ASP A 182 -0.74 -5.12 -13.96
C ASP A 182 -0.16 -4.36 -12.76
N PHE A 183 0.98 -3.69 -12.95
CA PHE A 183 1.52 -2.80 -11.92
C PHE A 183 0.56 -1.64 -11.64
N GLU A 184 0.08 -0.93 -12.67
CA GLU A 184 -0.91 0.16 -12.52
C GLU A 184 -2.19 -0.32 -11.83
N TRP A 185 -2.72 -1.48 -12.23
CA TRP A 185 -3.86 -2.11 -11.56
C TRP A 185 -3.59 -2.35 -10.07
N SER A 186 -2.38 -2.82 -9.72
CA SER A 186 -2.01 -3.03 -8.31
C SER A 186 -1.99 -1.71 -7.54
N LEU A 187 -1.47 -0.63 -8.12
CA LEU A 187 -1.45 0.70 -7.50
C LEU A 187 -2.86 1.16 -7.12
N ASP A 188 -3.82 0.96 -8.03
CA ASP A 188 -5.22 1.34 -7.83
C ASP A 188 -5.91 0.44 -6.80
N GLU A 189 -5.82 -0.89 -6.97
CA GLU A 189 -6.58 -1.84 -6.14
C GLU A 189 -6.01 -2.02 -4.73
N HIS A 190 -4.70 -1.86 -4.55
CA HIS A 190 -4.03 -2.13 -3.27
C HIS A 190 -3.43 -0.88 -2.64
N PHE A 191 -2.59 -0.14 -3.35
CA PHE A 191 -1.78 0.92 -2.73
C PHE A 191 -2.64 2.13 -2.35
N ALA A 192 -3.40 2.67 -3.30
CA ALA A 192 -4.30 3.80 -3.06
C ALA A 192 -5.38 3.42 -2.03
N ARG A 193 -5.92 2.21 -2.16
CA ARG A 193 -6.97 1.68 -1.28
C ARG A 193 -6.51 1.54 0.17
N TYR A 194 -5.35 0.92 0.40
CA TYR A 194 -4.89 0.59 1.75
C TYR A 194 -4.31 1.79 2.50
N THR A 195 -3.99 2.86 1.78
CA THR A 195 -3.54 4.14 2.36
C THR A 195 -4.68 5.11 2.64
N HIS A 196 -5.93 4.77 2.30
CA HIS A 196 -7.10 5.64 2.49
C HIS A 196 -6.94 7.01 1.80
N GLY A 197 -6.34 7.00 0.60
CA GLY A 197 -6.18 8.20 -0.22
C GLY A 197 -5.17 9.21 0.32
N THR A 198 -4.25 8.81 1.21
CA THR A 198 -3.11 9.65 1.62
C THR A 198 -1.89 9.52 0.69
N LEU A 199 -1.99 8.68 -0.34
CA LEU A 199 -0.95 8.41 -1.32
C LEU A 199 -1.51 8.54 -2.74
N ASP A 200 -0.84 9.33 -3.58
CA ASP A 200 -1.06 9.41 -5.03
C ASP A 200 0.19 8.98 -5.79
N TRP A 201 0.07 8.17 -6.84
CA TRP A 201 1.23 7.74 -7.65
C TRP A 201 1.44 8.60 -8.90
N GLU A 202 2.69 9.01 -9.13
CA GLU A 202 3.23 9.46 -10.40
C GLU A 202 4.14 8.38 -10.95
N VAL A 203 3.78 7.79 -12.10
CA VAL A 203 4.57 6.71 -12.69
C VAL A 203 5.25 7.19 -13.97
N VAL A 204 6.57 7.02 -14.02
CA VAL A 204 7.37 7.20 -15.24
C VAL A 204 7.71 5.82 -15.78
N ARG A 205 7.36 5.53 -17.03
CA ARG A 205 7.72 4.28 -17.70
C ARG A 205 8.94 4.47 -18.61
N GLN A 206 9.89 3.54 -18.51
CA GLN A 206 11.06 3.49 -19.38
C GLN A 206 11.45 2.04 -19.73
N ASP A 207 11.28 1.66 -21.00
CA ASP A 207 11.68 0.35 -21.48
C ASP A 207 13.15 0.36 -21.95
N LEU A 208 13.91 -0.68 -21.62
CA LEU A 208 15.30 -0.82 -22.03
C LEU A 208 15.40 -1.38 -23.44
N ALA A 209 16.12 -0.67 -24.31
CA ALA A 209 16.26 -1.03 -25.73
C ALA A 209 17.27 -2.15 -26.02
N GLY A 210 18.09 -2.54 -25.04
CA GLY A 210 19.19 -3.49 -25.21
C GLY A 210 19.19 -4.61 -24.16
N PRO A 211 20.04 -5.63 -24.35
CA PRO A 211 20.18 -6.72 -23.40
C PRO A 211 20.72 -6.23 -22.06
N VAL A 212 20.11 -6.72 -20.98
CA VAL A 212 20.58 -6.53 -19.60
C VAL A 212 21.27 -7.81 -19.15
N ALA A 213 22.55 -7.69 -18.75
CA ALA A 213 23.27 -8.78 -18.12
C ALA A 213 22.87 -8.84 -16.64
N LEU A 214 22.29 -9.95 -16.22
CA LEU A 214 21.85 -10.15 -14.84
C LEU A 214 23.03 -10.47 -13.94
N SER A 215 23.00 -9.93 -12.73
CA SER A 215 23.91 -10.29 -11.65
C SER A 215 23.54 -11.64 -11.03
N GLY A 216 24.52 -12.38 -10.49
CA GLY A 216 24.24 -13.62 -9.75
C GLY A 216 25.23 -14.76 -9.98
N ALA A 217 24.80 -15.96 -9.62
CA ALA A 217 25.53 -17.22 -9.77
C ALA A 217 24.71 -18.24 -10.60
N GLU A 218 25.34 -19.36 -10.96
CA GLU A 218 24.82 -20.35 -11.91
C GLU A 218 23.38 -20.85 -11.64
N ASP A 219 22.95 -20.87 -10.38
CA ASP A 219 21.62 -21.30 -9.93
C ASP A 219 20.72 -20.15 -9.47
N PHE A 220 21.23 -18.92 -9.46
CA PHE A 220 20.56 -17.77 -8.88
C PHE A 220 20.98 -16.48 -9.57
N PHE A 221 20.27 -16.12 -10.64
CA PHE A 221 20.41 -14.82 -11.30
C PHE A 221 19.30 -13.88 -10.91
N GLU A 222 19.66 -12.64 -10.66
CA GLU A 222 18.74 -11.58 -10.30
C GLU A 222 19.04 -10.29 -11.04
N LEU A 223 17.98 -9.53 -11.30
CA LEU A 223 18.10 -8.19 -11.82
C LEU A 223 18.34 -7.25 -10.64
N ARG A 224 19.55 -6.72 -10.51
CA ARG A 224 19.94 -5.76 -9.48
C ARG A 224 19.84 -4.32 -10.00
N PRO A 225 19.79 -3.30 -9.12
CA PRO A 225 19.76 -1.90 -9.55
C PRO A 225 20.87 -1.54 -10.55
N GLY A 226 22.11 -1.99 -10.26
CA GLY A 226 23.27 -1.72 -11.10
C GLY A 226 23.21 -2.32 -12.51
N ASP A 227 22.39 -3.34 -12.73
CA ASP A 227 22.25 -4.00 -14.03
C ASP A 227 21.47 -3.13 -15.03
N LEU A 228 20.70 -2.14 -14.56
CA LEU A 228 19.95 -1.20 -15.40
C LEU A 228 20.83 -0.17 -16.13
N GLY A 229 22.14 -0.18 -15.89
CA GLY A 229 23.11 0.62 -16.65
C GLY A 229 22.87 2.12 -16.56
N GLU A 230 22.70 2.77 -17.72
CA GLU A 230 22.52 4.23 -17.80
C GLU A 230 21.27 4.73 -17.07
N VAL A 231 20.21 3.92 -17.00
CA VAL A 231 18.98 4.29 -16.28
C VAL A 231 19.28 4.45 -14.79
N TRP A 232 19.92 3.47 -14.18
CA TRP A 232 20.33 3.56 -12.77
C TRP A 232 21.39 4.64 -12.54
N ALA A 233 22.31 4.81 -13.48
CA ALA A 233 23.34 5.84 -13.37
C ALA A 233 22.76 7.26 -13.31
N ALA A 234 21.66 7.51 -14.04
CA ALA A 234 21.01 8.81 -14.16
C ALA A 234 20.07 9.17 -13.00
N VAL A 235 19.66 8.20 -12.18
CA VAL A 235 18.83 8.44 -10.99
C VAL A 235 19.66 9.19 -9.95
N GLU A 236 19.10 10.24 -9.37
CA GLU A 236 19.67 10.95 -8.22
C GLU A 236 18.76 10.80 -6.98
N PRO A 237 19.33 10.93 -5.76
CA PRO A 237 18.52 10.98 -4.54
C PRO A 237 17.41 12.02 -4.62
N GLY A 238 16.17 11.59 -4.39
CA GLY A 238 14.98 12.42 -4.49
C GLY A 238 14.22 12.32 -5.82
N ASP A 239 14.74 11.61 -6.82
CA ASP A 239 14.04 11.48 -8.10
C ASP A 239 12.81 10.56 -8.02
N TYR A 240 12.94 9.44 -7.28
CA TYR A 240 11.93 8.38 -7.18
C TYR A 240 11.86 7.81 -5.77
N ASP A 241 10.65 7.44 -5.35
CA ASP A 241 10.41 6.69 -4.12
C ASP A 241 10.80 5.22 -4.28
N VAL A 242 10.47 4.66 -5.45
CA VAL A 242 10.78 3.28 -5.82
C VAL A 242 11.09 3.20 -7.31
N ILE A 243 12.05 2.35 -7.66
CA ILE A 243 12.28 1.90 -9.03
C ILE A 243 11.81 0.47 -9.12
N VAL A 244 10.94 0.18 -10.07
CA VAL A 244 10.32 -1.13 -10.27
C VAL A 244 10.76 -1.65 -11.62
N ALA A 245 11.33 -2.85 -11.67
CA ALA A 245 11.76 -3.47 -12.92
C ALA A 245 11.03 -4.79 -13.17
N ALA A 246 10.53 -4.98 -14.39
CA ALA A 246 9.84 -6.20 -14.80
C ALA A 246 10.62 -6.89 -15.91
N TRP A 247 10.80 -8.21 -15.79
CA TRP A 247 11.53 -9.00 -16.77
C TRP A 247 11.01 -10.44 -16.85
N LYS A 248 11.31 -11.12 -17.96
CA LYS A 248 10.88 -12.51 -18.22
C LYS A 248 12.07 -13.45 -18.06
N SER A 249 11.95 -14.55 -17.32
CA SER A 249 13.06 -15.52 -17.15
C SER A 249 13.07 -16.66 -18.16
N ARG A 250 11.94 -16.94 -18.83
CA ARG A 250 11.85 -17.96 -19.88
C ARG A 250 11.87 -17.33 -21.26
N GLY A 251 12.61 -17.95 -22.18
CA GLY A 251 12.67 -17.56 -23.58
C GLY A 251 12.67 -18.78 -24.49
N SER A 252 12.70 -18.55 -25.81
CA SER A 252 12.65 -19.61 -26.82
C SER A 252 13.92 -20.49 -26.81
N GLY A 253 13.98 -21.44 -25.88
CA GLY A 253 15.01 -22.47 -25.79
C GLY A 253 15.94 -22.41 -24.57
N CYS A 254 15.76 -21.47 -23.65
CA CYS A 254 16.48 -21.47 -22.37
C CYS A 254 15.67 -20.80 -21.25
N THR A 255 16.03 -21.10 -20.00
CA THR A 255 15.44 -20.52 -18.80
C THR A 255 16.57 -20.01 -17.93
N ILE A 256 16.48 -18.74 -17.52
CA ILE A 256 17.43 -18.14 -16.59
C ILE A 256 17.01 -18.57 -15.18
N PRO A 257 17.87 -19.30 -14.43
CA PRO A 257 17.53 -19.78 -13.10
C PRO A 257 17.50 -18.63 -12.07
N GLY A 258 16.59 -18.75 -11.12
CA GLY A 258 16.43 -17.84 -10.00
C GLY A 258 15.20 -18.26 -9.22
N ASN A 259 15.33 -18.51 -7.92
CA ASN A 259 14.26 -19.07 -7.11
C ASN A 259 13.50 -17.99 -6.34
N TYR A 260 13.03 -16.98 -7.07
CA TYR A 260 12.22 -15.88 -6.56
C TYR A 260 11.17 -15.47 -7.58
N PHE A 261 10.04 -14.96 -7.11
CA PHE A 261 9.07 -14.30 -7.94
C PHE A 261 9.42 -12.81 -8.10
N GLY A 262 9.54 -12.12 -6.96
CA GLY A 262 10.05 -10.77 -6.87
C GLY A 262 11.11 -10.64 -5.78
N LEU A 263 11.76 -9.48 -5.75
CA LEU A 263 12.66 -9.05 -4.68
C LEU A 263 12.48 -7.55 -4.46
N GLY A 264 12.62 -7.11 -3.21
CA GLY A 264 12.68 -5.70 -2.84
C GLY A 264 13.93 -5.36 -2.03
N TRP A 265 14.45 -4.15 -2.24
CA TRP A 265 15.57 -3.59 -1.48
C TRP A 265 15.18 -2.22 -0.93
N SER A 266 15.45 -2.03 0.36
CA SER A 266 15.17 -0.77 1.03
C SER A 266 16.12 0.35 0.58
N PRO A 267 15.67 1.61 0.57
CA PRO A 267 16.50 2.76 0.19
C PRO A 267 17.70 2.96 1.14
N GLN A 268 17.61 2.47 2.39
CA GLN A 268 18.67 2.61 3.39
C GLN A 268 19.86 1.69 3.06
N GLY A 269 20.95 2.30 2.61
CA GLY A 269 22.17 1.60 2.24
C GLY A 269 22.51 1.74 0.75
N GLU A 270 21.54 2.19 -0.05
CA GLU A 270 21.74 2.50 -1.46
C GLU A 270 22.21 3.93 -1.66
N THR A 271 23.16 4.11 -2.58
CA THR A 271 23.71 5.43 -2.91
C THR A 271 22.67 6.39 -3.48
N LYS A 272 21.65 5.84 -4.14
CA LYS A 272 20.55 6.59 -4.75
C LYS A 272 19.38 6.86 -3.80
N GLN A 273 19.36 6.21 -2.63
CA GLN A 273 18.31 6.36 -1.62
C GLN A 273 16.86 6.21 -2.15
N SER A 274 16.66 5.36 -3.16
CA SER A 274 15.35 4.94 -3.66
C SER A 274 15.14 3.46 -3.34
N GLY A 275 13.90 3.04 -3.10
CA GLY A 275 13.56 1.62 -3.05
C GLY A 275 13.81 0.99 -4.43
N PHE A 276 14.11 -0.30 -4.47
CA PHE A 276 14.18 -1.05 -5.72
C PHE A 276 13.36 -2.32 -5.61
N VAL A 277 12.53 -2.59 -6.62
CA VAL A 277 11.73 -3.81 -6.76
C VAL A 277 12.05 -4.43 -8.11
N THR A 278 12.22 -5.75 -8.14
CA THR A 278 12.27 -6.51 -9.39
C THR A 278 11.22 -7.61 -9.38
N ILE A 279 10.46 -7.73 -10.46
CA ILE A 279 9.51 -8.81 -10.69
C ILE A 279 9.99 -9.65 -11.88
N LYS A 280 10.08 -10.95 -11.64
CA LYS A 280 10.48 -11.95 -12.63
C LYS A 280 9.27 -12.81 -13.01
N PHE A 281 8.86 -12.70 -14.26
CA PHE A 281 7.85 -13.57 -14.85
C PHE A 281 8.48 -14.88 -15.33
N ASP A 282 8.26 -15.97 -14.58
CA ASP A 282 8.74 -17.32 -14.92
C ASP A 282 7.80 -18.08 -15.85
N THR A 283 7.54 -17.51 -17.02
CA THR A 283 6.52 -17.97 -17.96
C THR A 283 6.92 -17.67 -19.40
N ASP A 284 6.33 -18.40 -20.34
CA ASP A 284 6.36 -18.05 -21.76
C ASP A 284 5.23 -17.08 -22.15
N ASP A 285 4.20 -16.95 -21.31
CA ASP A 285 3.02 -16.11 -21.51
C ASP A 285 2.77 -15.26 -20.25
N ILE A 286 3.22 -14.01 -20.30
CA ILE A 286 3.07 -13.06 -19.18
C ILE A 286 1.60 -12.76 -18.89
N ALA A 287 0.75 -12.64 -19.91
CA ALA A 287 -0.65 -12.28 -19.72
C ALA A 287 -1.43 -13.37 -18.96
N SER A 288 -1.21 -14.64 -19.33
CA SER A 288 -1.83 -15.76 -18.59
C SER A 288 -1.34 -15.85 -17.14
N THR A 289 -0.07 -15.53 -16.88
CA THR A 289 0.48 -15.49 -15.52
C THR A 289 -0.13 -14.36 -14.68
N ILE A 290 -0.31 -13.18 -15.26
CA ILE A 290 -0.99 -12.06 -14.60
C ILE A 290 -2.44 -12.42 -14.24
N ALA A 291 -3.18 -12.99 -15.19
CA ALA A 291 -4.56 -13.43 -14.93
C ALA A 291 -4.63 -14.44 -13.77
N TRP A 292 -3.68 -15.38 -13.71
CA TRP A 292 -3.59 -16.31 -12.59
C TRP A 292 -3.28 -15.61 -11.26
N HIS A 293 -2.37 -14.62 -11.23
CA HIS A 293 -2.09 -13.86 -10.02
C HIS A 293 -3.31 -13.12 -9.50
N HIS A 294 -4.09 -12.47 -10.37
CA HIS A 294 -5.31 -11.76 -9.94
C HIS A 294 -6.28 -12.67 -9.18
N GLU A 295 -6.36 -13.95 -9.57
CA GLU A 295 -7.23 -14.93 -8.94
C GLU A 295 -6.63 -15.60 -7.70
N ASN A 296 -5.31 -15.74 -7.62
CA ASN A 296 -4.65 -16.62 -6.64
C ASN A 296 -3.69 -15.91 -5.68
N ASP A 297 -2.97 -14.89 -6.16
CA ASP A 297 -2.01 -14.12 -5.38
C ASP A 297 -1.86 -12.69 -5.94
N PRO A 298 -2.87 -11.81 -5.74
CA PRO A 298 -2.86 -10.48 -6.34
C PRO A 298 -1.87 -9.51 -5.68
N GLY A 299 -1.25 -9.91 -4.56
CA GLY A 299 -0.46 -9.04 -3.69
C GLY A 299 1.00 -8.91 -4.05
N VAL A 300 1.43 -9.43 -5.20
CA VAL A 300 2.82 -9.45 -5.65
C VAL A 300 3.51 -8.08 -5.55
N TRP A 301 2.95 -7.04 -6.17
CA TRP A 301 3.62 -5.74 -6.25
C TRP A 301 3.71 -5.05 -4.89
N ILE A 302 2.63 -5.12 -4.11
CA ILE A 302 2.59 -4.55 -2.77
C ILE A 302 3.50 -5.31 -1.80
N HIS A 303 3.60 -6.63 -1.93
CA HIS A 303 4.54 -7.45 -1.16
C HIS A 303 5.98 -6.98 -1.36
N GLU A 304 6.43 -6.88 -2.62
CA GLU A 304 7.81 -6.48 -2.90
C GLU A 304 8.07 -5.01 -2.57
N TRP A 305 7.08 -4.14 -2.74
CA TRP A 305 7.20 -2.75 -2.28
C TRP A 305 7.32 -2.66 -0.76
N LEU A 306 6.62 -3.50 0.01
CA LEU A 306 6.74 -3.53 1.46
C LEU A 306 8.13 -3.97 1.93
N HIS A 307 8.86 -4.81 1.16
CA HIS A 307 10.29 -5.04 1.42
C HIS A 307 11.12 -3.74 1.34
N THR A 308 10.70 -2.78 0.51
CA THR A 308 11.41 -1.50 0.39
C THR A 308 11.13 -0.57 1.56
N ILE A 309 9.85 -0.37 1.93
CA ILE A 309 9.47 0.66 2.90
C ILE A 309 9.13 0.13 4.30
N GLY A 310 8.63 -1.09 4.41
CA GLY A 310 8.16 -1.71 5.65
C GLY A 310 9.29 -2.35 6.47
N GLU A 311 10.36 -2.80 5.81
CA GLU A 311 11.48 -3.48 6.49
C GLU A 311 12.47 -2.52 7.16
N ALA A 312 12.77 -1.39 6.48
CA ALA A 312 13.77 -0.46 6.97
C ALA A 312 13.33 1.01 6.94
N PHE A 313 12.57 1.47 5.93
CA PHE A 313 12.30 2.91 5.80
C PHE A 313 11.48 3.48 6.96
N TYR A 314 10.23 3.06 7.08
CA TYR A 314 9.36 3.53 8.15
C TYR A 314 9.81 3.11 9.56
N PRO A 315 10.32 1.89 9.81
CA PRO A 315 10.88 1.59 11.14
C PRO A 315 12.06 2.49 11.52
N ASN A 316 12.92 2.90 10.58
CA ASN A 316 14.00 3.87 10.89
C ASN A 316 13.49 5.30 11.14
N LEU A 317 12.28 5.62 10.68
CA LEU A 317 11.59 6.86 11.02
C LEU A 317 10.85 6.80 12.36
N GLY A 318 10.81 5.63 13.01
CA GLY A 318 10.19 5.45 14.33
C GLY A 318 8.77 4.89 14.29
N ALA A 319 8.25 4.53 13.10
CA ALA A 319 6.94 3.91 13.01
C ALA A 319 6.93 2.54 13.75
N PRO A 320 5.88 2.25 14.53
CA PRO A 320 5.76 0.96 15.22
C PRO A 320 5.50 -0.14 14.19
N MET A 321 6.36 -1.16 14.14
CA MET A 321 6.25 -2.23 13.16
C MET A 321 5.88 -3.59 13.76
N PRO A 322 5.16 -4.43 12.99
CA PRO A 322 4.95 -5.82 13.36
C PRO A 322 6.25 -6.58 13.60
N SER A 323 6.14 -7.63 14.42
CA SER A 323 7.23 -8.56 14.66
C SER A 323 7.58 -9.32 13.36
N PRO A 324 8.88 -9.47 13.04
CA PRO A 324 9.29 -10.17 11.84
C PRO A 324 8.93 -11.65 11.85
N GLY A 325 8.81 -12.22 10.65
CA GLY A 325 8.69 -13.65 10.43
C GLY A 325 9.93 -14.43 10.88
N GLY A 326 9.87 -15.76 10.75
CA GLY A 326 10.97 -16.64 11.17
C GLY A 326 12.29 -16.43 10.40
N ASP A 327 12.23 -15.77 9.25
CA ASP A 327 13.38 -15.38 8.42
C ASP A 327 13.89 -13.97 8.70
N GLY A 328 13.27 -13.25 9.64
CA GLY A 328 13.67 -11.91 10.05
C GLY A 328 13.06 -10.77 9.24
N LEU A 329 12.14 -11.05 8.31
CA LEU A 329 11.46 -10.03 7.49
C LEU A 329 10.05 -9.76 8.02
N ILE A 330 9.70 -8.49 8.19
CA ILE A 330 8.42 -8.01 8.71
C ILE A 330 7.28 -8.43 7.79
N VAL A 331 7.40 -8.24 6.48
CA VAL A 331 6.32 -8.58 5.52
C VAL A 331 5.99 -10.07 5.50
N HIS A 332 6.93 -10.94 5.90
CA HIS A 332 6.72 -12.39 6.06
C HIS A 332 6.15 -12.78 7.43
N GLY A 333 5.89 -11.81 8.31
CA GLY A 333 5.33 -11.99 9.65
C GLY A 333 3.85 -12.37 9.67
N ALA A 334 3.13 -12.35 8.54
CA ALA A 334 1.69 -12.58 8.44
C ALA A 334 1.18 -13.79 9.25
N GLY A 335 1.90 -14.92 9.19
CA GLY A 335 1.53 -16.14 9.91
C GLY A 335 1.61 -16.01 11.44
N ASN A 336 2.47 -15.15 11.98
CA ASN A 336 2.57 -14.89 13.42
C ASN A 336 1.27 -14.27 13.98
N TYR A 337 0.56 -13.54 13.11
CA TYR A 337 -0.68 -12.83 13.42
C TYR A 337 -1.94 -13.57 12.92
N GLY A 338 -1.79 -14.80 12.42
CA GLY A 338 -2.91 -15.64 12.00
C GLY A 338 -3.53 -15.30 10.64
N TYR A 339 -2.88 -14.48 9.82
CA TYR A 339 -3.32 -14.21 8.45
C TYR A 339 -3.03 -15.39 7.53
N ASN A 340 -3.94 -15.64 6.58
CA ASN A 340 -3.82 -16.72 5.59
C ASN A 340 -3.57 -16.16 4.19
N PRO A 341 -2.85 -16.90 3.31
CA PRO A 341 -2.71 -16.53 1.91
C PRO A 341 -4.06 -16.48 1.16
N PRO A 342 -4.18 -15.66 0.10
CA PRO A 342 -3.24 -14.62 -0.31
C PRO A 342 -3.31 -13.47 0.70
N TRP A 343 -2.16 -13.02 1.22
CA TRP A 343 -2.02 -12.17 2.41
C TRP A 343 -2.54 -10.72 2.25
N MET A 344 -3.59 -10.49 1.47
CA MET A 344 -4.15 -9.17 1.16
C MET A 344 -4.64 -8.43 2.39
N VAL A 345 -5.35 -9.12 3.30
CA VAL A 345 -5.79 -8.51 4.57
C VAL A 345 -4.58 -8.14 5.44
N TRP A 346 -3.52 -8.94 5.39
CA TRP A 346 -2.27 -8.61 6.07
C TRP A 346 -1.62 -7.36 5.48
N TYR A 347 -1.51 -7.25 4.15
CA TYR A 347 -0.96 -6.07 3.50
C TYR A 347 -1.80 -4.83 3.77
N GLU A 348 -3.13 -4.94 3.72
CA GLU A 348 -4.06 -3.87 4.06
C GLU A 348 -3.84 -3.39 5.49
N HIS A 349 -3.79 -4.31 6.46
CA HIS A 349 -3.59 -3.98 7.86
C HIS A 349 -2.19 -3.43 8.13
N PHE A 350 -1.15 -3.96 7.48
CA PHE A 350 0.21 -3.47 7.61
C PHE A 350 0.33 -2.03 7.08
N VAL A 351 -0.17 -1.75 5.87
CA VAL A 351 -0.17 -0.40 5.29
C VAL A 351 -1.02 0.57 6.12
N SER A 352 -2.20 0.15 6.57
CA SER A 352 -3.11 1.02 7.34
C SER A 352 -2.80 1.12 8.84
N GLY A 353 -1.75 0.46 9.35
CA GLY A 353 -1.37 0.54 10.77
C GLY A 353 -2.34 -0.18 11.71
N ARG A 354 -2.96 -1.27 11.23
CA ARG A 354 -4.03 -2.03 11.91
C ARG A 354 -3.64 -3.47 12.24
N VAL A 355 -2.35 -3.81 12.24
CA VAL A 355 -1.91 -5.14 12.68
C VAL A 355 -2.06 -5.22 14.21
N ASP A 356 -2.89 -6.14 14.70
CA ASP A 356 -3.15 -6.34 16.13
C ASP A 356 -1.96 -7.01 16.83
N GLU A 357 -1.29 -6.29 17.73
CA GLU A 357 -0.18 -6.81 18.56
C GLU A 357 -0.67 -7.53 19.82
N GLY A 358 -1.98 -7.58 20.02
CA GLY A 358 -2.62 -8.00 21.26
C GLY A 358 -2.65 -6.89 22.31
N GLY A 359 -3.49 -7.07 23.32
CA GLY A 359 -3.60 -6.11 24.43
C GLY A 359 -4.21 -4.74 24.05
N GLY A 360 -4.78 -4.61 22.85
CA GLY A 360 -5.32 -3.35 22.34
C GLY A 360 -4.30 -2.44 21.66
N GLU A 361 -3.10 -2.95 21.37
CA GLU A 361 -2.06 -2.23 20.62
C GLU A 361 -2.07 -2.63 19.14
N TYR A 362 -1.77 -1.67 18.28
CA TYR A 362 -1.71 -1.87 16.83
C TYR A 362 -0.42 -1.31 16.25
N SER A 363 0.06 -1.93 15.18
CA SER A 363 1.30 -1.56 14.48
C SER A 363 1.12 -1.56 12.95
N GLY A 364 2.11 -0.99 12.27
CA GLY A 364 2.19 -0.82 10.83
C GLY A 364 2.53 0.62 10.44
N ILE A 365 2.38 0.94 9.16
CA ILE A 365 2.84 2.23 8.61
C ILE A 365 1.86 3.35 8.96
N ASN A 366 0.56 3.14 8.73
CA ASN A 366 -0.56 4.08 8.91
C ASN A 366 -0.69 5.19 7.82
N PRO A 367 -1.90 5.76 7.63
CA PRO A 367 -2.15 6.80 6.63
C PRO A 367 -1.36 8.09 6.85
N THR A 368 -1.18 8.54 8.10
CA THR A 368 -0.42 9.76 8.43
C THR A 368 1.02 9.66 7.96
N SER A 369 1.68 8.53 8.15
CA SER A 369 3.07 8.31 7.72
C SER A 369 3.26 8.48 6.22
N PHE A 370 2.29 8.03 5.41
CA PHE A 370 2.29 8.22 3.95
C PHE A 370 2.08 9.69 3.56
N ALA A 371 1.20 10.40 4.27
CA ALA A 371 0.98 11.84 4.08
C ALA A 371 2.17 12.69 4.56
N ALA A 372 2.95 12.21 5.53
CA ALA A 372 4.02 12.96 6.17
C ALA A 372 5.34 12.88 5.41
N CYS A 373 5.81 11.68 5.04
CA CYS A 373 7.16 11.49 4.51
C CYS A 373 7.21 10.41 3.43
N THR A 374 7.79 10.78 2.29
CA THR A 374 8.10 9.86 1.18
C THR A 374 9.58 9.49 1.21
N VAL A 375 9.97 8.43 0.50
CA VAL A 375 11.38 8.05 0.36
C VAL A 375 12.19 9.16 -0.30
N ARG A 376 11.64 9.81 -1.33
CA ARG A 376 12.29 10.92 -2.02
C ARG A 376 12.49 12.16 -1.13
N ASP A 377 11.51 12.49 -0.30
CA ASP A 377 11.64 13.63 0.60
C ASP A 377 12.69 13.36 1.67
N PHE A 378 12.74 12.13 2.18
CA PHE A 378 13.78 11.72 3.12
C PHE A 378 15.17 11.83 2.48
N ALA A 379 15.32 11.37 1.24
CA ALA A 379 16.59 11.41 0.51
C ALA A 379 17.16 12.84 0.36
N VAL A 380 16.29 13.85 0.26
CA VAL A 380 16.70 15.27 0.15
C VAL A 380 16.61 16.04 1.47
N GLY A 381 16.29 15.36 2.58
CA GLY A 381 16.17 15.97 3.91
C GLY A 381 14.95 16.88 4.10
N ALA A 382 13.89 16.65 3.32
CA ALA A 382 12.63 17.39 3.40
C ALA A 382 11.63 16.80 4.42
N CYS A 383 11.92 15.66 5.03
CA CYS A 383 11.11 15.12 6.12
C CYS A 383 11.56 15.67 7.48
N SER A 384 10.64 16.28 8.24
CA SER A 384 10.69 16.25 9.69
C SER A 384 10.22 14.85 10.13
N GLY A 385 10.96 14.18 11.02
CA GLY A 385 10.68 12.78 11.42
C GLY A 385 9.22 12.51 11.84
N LEU A 386 8.85 11.22 11.89
CA LEU A 386 7.53 10.76 12.33
C LEU A 386 7.36 10.84 13.85
#